data_AF-A0A967EI31-F1
#
_entry.id   AF-A0A967EI31-F1
#
_cell.length_a   1.000
_cell.length_b   1.000
_cell.length_c   1.000
_cell.angle_alpha   90.00
_cell.angle_beta   90.00
_cell.angle_gamma   90.00
#
_symmetry.space_group_name_H-M   'P 1'
#
loop_
_entity.id
_entity.type
_entity.pdbx_description
1 polymer ?
#
loop_
_entity_poly.entity_id
_entity_poly.type
_entity_poly.pdbx_seq_one_letter_code
_entity_poly.pdbx_strand_id
1 'polypeptide(L)'
;MTETDTDRVKLYRSFLLLMVVAISALFFSMIRQYLMTLLLAAIFSGLAYPLYRRLNKKFGRRKVLASAVTMLIAILVVVIPLTALLGLIANEAFQISQVVKPWIQEQISQSNGLAERLPAWAQPWLVKLTPFKDQILEKTGEITGMAGNFFFKSLSATTRGTVGFFLHLFVMLYAMF
;
A
#
# COMPACT_ATOMS: atom_id res chain seq x y z
N MET A 1 -54.28 30.95 -10.36
CA MET A 1 -53.10 30.11 -10.08
C MET A 1 -53.56 29.03 -9.12
N THR A 2 -53.71 27.79 -9.60
CA THR A 2 -54.42 26.70 -8.90
C THR A 2 -53.53 26.02 -7.85
N GLU A 3 -54.11 25.61 -6.72
CA GLU A 3 -53.40 24.98 -5.58
C GLU A 3 -52.46 23.83 -5.99
N THR A 4 -52.78 23.11 -7.07
CA THR A 4 -51.99 22.01 -7.63
C THR A 4 -50.56 22.38 -8.02
N ASP A 5 -50.28 23.64 -8.35
CA ASP A 5 -48.94 24.08 -8.76
C ASP A 5 -48.02 24.29 -7.54
N THR A 6 -48.60 24.72 -6.41
CA THR A 6 -47.86 24.98 -5.16
C THR A 6 -47.36 23.67 -4.53
N ASP A 7 -48.16 22.61 -4.59
CA ASP A 7 -47.77 21.30 -4.06
C ASP A 7 -46.70 20.63 -4.90
N ARG A 8 -46.74 20.79 -6.23
CA ARG A 8 -45.64 20.33 -7.09
C ARG A 8 -44.34 21.06 -6.79
N VAL A 9 -44.38 22.39 -6.65
CA VAL A 9 -43.19 23.19 -6.27
C VAL A 9 -42.64 22.77 -4.91
N LYS A 10 -43.49 22.51 -3.91
CA LYS A 10 -43.06 21.98 -2.60
C LYS A 10 -42.43 20.60 -2.71
N LEU A 11 -43.00 19.68 -3.52
CA LEU A 11 -42.46 18.35 -3.73
C LEU A 11 -41.09 18.40 -4.42
N TYR A 12 -40.95 19.20 -5.48
CA TYR A 12 -39.67 19.40 -6.18
C TYR A 12 -38.64 20.05 -5.27
N ARG A 13 -39.02 21.03 -4.45
CA ARG A 13 -38.12 21.70 -3.50
C ARG A 13 -37.64 20.75 -2.39
N SER A 14 -38.53 19.93 -1.83
CA SER A 14 -38.17 18.89 -0.86
C SER A 14 -37.29 17.81 -1.48
N PHE A 15 -37.60 17.37 -2.70
CA PHE A 15 -36.78 16.40 -3.42
C PHE A 15 -35.39 16.96 -3.73
N LEU A 16 -35.30 18.22 -4.19
CA LEU A 16 -34.04 18.90 -4.42
C LEU A 16 -33.22 19.03 -3.14
N LEU A 17 -33.85 19.43 -2.02
CA LEU A 17 -33.18 19.51 -0.71
C LEU A 17 -32.67 18.16 -0.25
N LEU A 18 -33.48 17.10 -0.39
CA LEU A 18 -33.08 15.74 -0.05
C LEU A 18 -31.89 15.29 -0.91
N MET A 19 -31.91 15.61 -2.20
CA MET A 19 -30.81 15.30 -3.11
C MET A 19 -29.53 16.05 -2.71
N VAL A 20 -29.63 17.34 -2.38
CA VAL A 20 -28.49 18.14 -1.91
C VAL A 20 -27.91 17.54 -0.64
N VAL A 21 -28.75 17.21 0.35
CA VAL A 21 -28.29 16.59 1.59
C VAL A 21 -27.64 15.23 1.32
N ALA A 22 -28.21 14.40 0.44
CA ALA A 22 -27.64 13.11 0.07
C ALA A 22 -26.28 13.26 -0.62
N ILE A 23 -26.16 14.17 -1.59
CA ILE A 23 -24.90 14.45 -2.30
C ILE A 23 -23.87 15.03 -1.32
N SER A 24 -24.25 15.98 -0.46
CA SER A 24 -23.35 16.54 0.55
C SER A 24 -22.88 15.49 1.56
N ALA A 25 -23.77 14.58 1.99
CA ALA A 25 -23.41 13.49 2.89
C ALA A 25 -22.44 12.50 2.24
N LEU A 26 -22.69 12.12 0.97
CA LEU A 26 -21.79 11.28 0.19
C LEU A 26 -20.42 11.94 0.00
N PHE A 27 -20.41 13.22 -0.36
CA PHE A 27 -19.19 14.00 -0.54
C PHE A 27 -18.38 14.08 0.76
N PHE A 28 -19.05 14.37 1.88
CA PHE A 28 -18.41 14.40 3.20
C PHE A 28 -17.85 13.02 3.58
N SER A 29 -18.60 11.95 3.35
CA SER A 29 -18.14 10.59 3.59
C SER A 29 -16.90 10.23 2.75
N MET A 30 -16.84 10.71 1.51
CA MET A 30 -15.70 10.50 0.62
C MET A 30 -14.46 11.30 1.06
N ILE A 31 -14.64 12.56 1.47
CA ILE A 31 -13.55 13.43 1.93
C ILE A 31 -13.05 13.04 3.32
N ARG A 32 -13.89 12.43 4.17
CA ARG A 32 -13.53 12.07 5.55
C ARG A 32 -12.21 11.30 5.64
N GLN A 33 -11.93 10.40 4.70
CA GLN A 33 -10.68 9.64 4.66
C GLN A 33 -9.44 10.52 4.40
N TYR A 34 -9.62 11.68 3.75
CA TYR A 34 -8.57 12.62 3.38
C TYR A 34 -8.44 13.80 4.34
N LEU A 35 -9.34 13.98 5.31
CA LEU A 35 -9.28 15.10 6.25
C LEU A 35 -7.94 15.19 7.00
N MET A 36 -7.40 14.05 7.45
CA MET A 36 -6.07 14.01 8.07
C MET A 36 -4.97 14.43 7.11
N THR A 37 -5.07 14.02 5.84
CA THR A 37 -4.13 14.41 4.79
C THR A 37 -4.21 15.91 4.48
N LEU A 38 -5.42 16.49 4.43
CA LEU A 38 -5.64 17.91 4.20
C LEU A 38 -5.12 18.76 5.36
N LEU A 39 -5.32 18.29 6.60
CA LEU A 39 -4.76 18.93 7.80
C LEU A 39 -3.24 18.93 7.72
N LEU A 40 -2.63 17.78 7.40
CA LEU A 40 -1.19 17.66 7.25
C LEU A 40 -0.67 18.57 6.12
N ALA A 41 -1.39 18.63 4.99
CA ALA A 41 -1.11 19.54 3.89
C ALA A 41 -1.10 21.00 4.35
N ALA A 42 -2.08 21.42 5.15
CA ALA A 42 -2.14 22.78 5.69
C ALA A 42 -0.95 23.09 6.61
N ILE A 43 -0.55 22.15 7.47
CA ILE A 43 0.65 22.30 8.32
C ILE A 43 1.91 22.43 7.45
N PHE A 44 2.11 21.50 6.51
CA PHE A 44 3.27 21.54 5.61
C PHE A 44 3.27 22.78 4.72
N SER A 45 2.10 23.25 4.27
CA SER A 45 1.97 24.51 3.53
C SER A 45 2.45 25.68 4.37
N GLY A 46 2.02 25.78 5.62
CA GLY A 46 2.49 26.80 6.56
C GLY A 46 4.00 26.75 6.78
N LEU A 47 4.58 25.56 6.96
CA LEU A 47 6.02 25.36 7.15
C LEU A 47 6.84 25.63 5.88
N ALA A 48 6.31 25.27 4.71
CA ALA A 48 6.97 25.43 3.42
C ALA A 48 6.75 26.82 2.80
N TYR A 49 5.81 27.62 3.30
CA TYR A 49 5.55 28.98 2.83
C TYR A 49 6.80 29.87 2.71
N PRO A 50 7.72 29.95 3.70
CA PRO A 50 8.96 30.72 3.55
C PRO A 50 9.88 30.16 2.44
N LEU A 51 9.89 28.84 2.23
CA LEU A 51 10.64 28.19 1.16
C LEU A 51 10.05 28.52 -0.22
N TYR A 52 8.72 28.42 -0.36
CA TYR A 52 7.98 28.81 -1.57
C TYR A 52 8.25 30.27 -1.95
N ARG A 53 8.22 31.19 -0.98
CA ARG A 53 8.48 32.61 -1.23
C ARG A 53 9.92 32.88 -1.70
N ARG A 54 10.91 32.15 -1.19
CA ARG A 54 12.31 32.23 -1.65
C ARG A 54 12.46 31.70 -3.08
N LEU A 55 11.81 30.58 -3.41
CA LEU A 55 11.79 29.99 -4.75
C LEU A 55 11.09 30.89 -5.77
N ASN A 56 9.93 31.46 -5.41
CA ASN A 56 9.15 32.34 -6.29
C ASN A 56 9.90 33.64 -6.62
N LYS A 57 10.69 34.17 -5.67
CA LYS A 57 11.63 35.28 -5.96
C LYS A 57 12.73 34.88 -6.95
N LYS A 58 13.23 33.64 -6.89
CA LYS A 58 14.27 33.13 -7.79
C LYS A 58 13.74 32.81 -9.20
N PHE A 59 12.48 32.40 -9.33
CA PHE A 59 11.88 31.95 -10.60
C PHE A 59 11.15 33.02 -11.42
N GLY A 60 11.23 34.30 -11.03
CA GLY A 60 10.93 35.40 -11.95
C GLY A 60 9.54 35.36 -12.59
N ARG A 61 8.47 35.13 -11.81
CA ARG A 61 7.07 35.43 -12.20
C ARG A 61 6.43 34.50 -13.25
N ARG A 62 7.11 33.44 -13.73
CA ARG A 62 6.50 32.36 -14.55
C ARG A 62 5.81 31.30 -13.67
N LYS A 63 4.59 31.62 -13.24
CA LYS A 63 3.80 30.84 -12.25
C LYS A 63 3.64 29.34 -12.60
N VAL A 64 3.43 29.00 -13.89
CA VAL A 64 3.16 27.62 -14.31
C VAL A 64 4.40 26.73 -14.17
N LEU A 65 5.55 27.14 -14.70
CA LEU A 65 6.81 26.38 -14.59
C LEU A 65 7.29 26.30 -13.13
N ALA A 66 7.13 27.38 -12.36
CA ALA A 66 7.46 27.36 -10.94
C ALA A 66 6.60 26.34 -10.17
N SER A 67 5.30 26.26 -10.44
CA SER A 67 4.42 25.28 -9.78
C SER A 67 4.80 23.83 -10.10
N ALA A 68 5.06 23.52 -11.38
CA ALA A 68 5.44 22.17 -11.80
C ALA A 68 6.77 21.73 -11.18
N VAL A 69 7.77 22.62 -11.16
CA VAL A 69 9.07 22.34 -10.53
C VAL A 69 8.93 22.19 -9.02
N THR A 70 8.10 23.01 -8.36
CA THR A 70 7.88 22.89 -6.91
C THR A 70 7.17 21.59 -6.56
N MET A 71 6.19 21.17 -7.37
CA MET A 71 5.49 19.89 -7.22
C MET A 71 6.44 18.71 -7.43
N LEU A 72 7.31 18.75 -8.44
CA LEU A 72 8.33 17.73 -8.67
C LEU A 72 9.32 17.61 -7.50
N ILE A 73 9.82 18.75 -7.01
CA ILE A 73 10.72 18.80 -5.85
C ILE A 73 10.04 18.22 -4.61
N ALA A 74 8.78 18.59 -4.36
CA ALA A 74 8.03 18.09 -3.21
C ALA A 74 7.82 16.56 -3.30
N ILE A 75 7.54 16.02 -4.49
CA ILE A 75 7.50 14.56 -4.72
C ILE A 75 8.85 13.92 -4.39
N LEU A 76 9.96 14.45 -4.92
CA LEU A 76 11.31 13.94 -4.67
C LEU A 76 11.67 13.93 -3.19
N VAL A 77 11.37 15.02 -2.47
CA VAL A 77 11.64 15.16 -1.04
C VAL A 77 10.93 14.10 -0.20
N VAL A 78 9.77 13.60 -0.64
CA VAL A 78 9.03 12.55 0.06
C VAL A 78 9.45 11.15 -0.42
N VAL A 79 9.63 10.95 -1.73
CA VAL A 79 9.92 9.63 -2.32
C VAL A 79 11.34 9.17 -1.98
N ILE A 80 12.34 10.05 -2.03
CA ILE A 80 13.75 9.71 -1.75
C ILE A 80 13.96 9.13 -0.35
N PRO A 81 13.50 9.76 0.75
CA PRO A 81 13.70 9.18 2.08
C PRO A 81 12.94 7.86 2.25
N LEU A 82 11.78 7.71 1.62
CA LEU A 82 11.03 6.45 1.64
C LEU A 82 11.81 5.32 0.96
N THR A 83 12.33 5.56 -0.25
CA THR A 83 13.09 4.55 -1.00
C THR A 83 14.43 4.26 -0.33
N ALA A 84 15.09 5.25 0.25
CA ALA A 84 16.30 5.05 1.06
C ALA A 84 16.02 4.16 2.27
N LEU A 85 14.94 4.43 3.03
CA LEU A 85 14.55 3.62 4.18
C LEU A 85 14.23 2.17 3.78
N LEU A 86 13.44 1.98 2.71
CA LEU A 86 13.14 0.65 2.18
C LEU A 86 14.40 -0.07 1.71
N GLY A 87 15.33 0.65 1.08
CA GLY A 87 16.63 0.11 0.66
C GLY A 87 17.49 -0.34 1.84
N LEU A 88 17.51 0.42 2.93
CA LEU A 88 18.21 0.04 4.17
C LEU A 88 17.63 -1.23 4.78
N ILE A 89 16.29 -1.29 4.93
CA ILE A 89 15.59 -2.47 5.47
C ILE A 89 15.83 -3.70 4.59
N ALA A 90 15.76 -3.53 3.26
CA ALA A 90 16.04 -4.62 2.33
C ALA A 90 17.48 -5.12 2.49
N ASN A 91 18.45 -4.22 2.63
CA ASN A 91 19.85 -4.57 2.82
C ASN A 91 20.06 -5.35 4.13
N GLU A 92 19.41 -4.95 5.23
CA GLU A 92 19.43 -5.70 6.49
C GLU A 92 18.83 -7.10 6.33
N ALA A 93 17.68 -7.23 5.64
CA ALA A 93 17.05 -8.51 5.39
C ALA A 93 17.95 -9.47 4.57
N PHE A 94 18.70 -8.94 3.59
CA PHE A 94 19.68 -9.73 2.83
C PHE A 94 20.85 -10.21 3.70
N GLN A 95 21.34 -9.39 4.63
CA GLN A 95 22.41 -9.79 5.56
C GLN A 95 21.93 -10.89 6.52
N ILE A 96 20.72 -10.76 7.07
CA ILE A 96 20.11 -11.78 7.94
C ILE A 96 19.96 -13.11 7.19
N SER A 97 19.49 -13.08 5.93
CA SER A 97 19.37 -14.28 5.09
C SER A 97 20.70 -15.01 4.87
N GLN A 98 21.80 -14.27 4.72
CA GLN A 98 23.15 -14.84 4.57
C GLN A 98 23.68 -15.50 5.85
N VAL A 99 23.25 -15.05 7.03
CA VAL A 99 23.61 -15.68 8.31
C VAL A 99 22.73 -16.89 8.60
N VAL A 100 21.44 -16.81 8.24
CA VAL A 100 20.47 -17.88 8.48
C VAL A 100 20.66 -19.06 7.52
N LYS A 101 21.06 -18.82 6.25
CA LYS A 101 21.33 -19.90 5.27
C LYS A 101 22.32 -20.94 5.77
N PRO A 102 23.56 -20.61 6.20
CA PRO A 102 24.52 -21.58 6.67
C PRO A 102 24.07 -22.25 7.98
N TRP A 103 23.39 -21.53 8.87
CA TRP A 103 22.80 -22.13 10.08
C TRP A 103 21.74 -23.19 9.75
N ILE A 104 20.82 -22.90 8.83
CA ILE A 104 19.85 -23.88 8.32
C ILE A 104 20.58 -25.05 7.64
N GLN A 105 21.60 -24.76 6.84
CA GLN A 105 22.32 -25.77 6.07
C GLN A 105 23.16 -26.68 6.96
N GLU A 106 23.74 -26.17 8.05
CA GLU A 106 24.43 -26.93 9.09
C GLU A 106 23.44 -27.81 9.88
N GLN A 107 22.27 -27.27 10.23
CA GLN A 107 21.20 -28.03 10.88
C GLN A 107 20.68 -29.16 9.96
N ILE A 108 20.54 -28.89 8.66
CA ILE A 108 20.13 -29.89 7.66
C ILE A 108 21.27 -30.88 7.38
N SER A 109 22.53 -30.48 7.35
CA SER A 109 23.65 -31.39 7.10
C SER A 109 24.00 -32.27 8.32
N GLN A 110 23.77 -31.80 9.55
CA GLN A 110 23.69 -32.69 10.72
C GLN A 110 22.49 -33.65 10.64
N SER A 111 21.42 -33.26 9.94
CA SER A 111 20.25 -34.12 9.64
C SER A 111 20.40 -34.98 8.37
N ASN A 112 21.42 -34.77 7.52
CA ASN A 112 21.65 -35.55 6.29
C ASN A 112 22.18 -36.96 6.56
N GLY A 113 22.46 -37.30 7.82
CA GLY A 113 22.61 -38.69 8.23
C GLY A 113 21.33 -39.53 8.07
N LEU A 114 20.18 -38.94 7.73
CA LEU A 114 18.89 -39.66 7.65
C LEU A 114 18.58 -40.27 6.28
N ALA A 115 19.14 -39.77 5.18
CA ALA A 115 18.83 -40.27 3.83
C ALA A 115 19.89 -41.24 3.30
N GLU A 116 21.19 -41.01 3.56
CA GLU A 116 22.28 -41.89 3.12
C GLU A 116 22.54 -43.07 4.06
N ARG A 117 22.03 -43.05 5.30
CA ARG A 117 22.08 -44.18 6.24
C ARG A 117 20.77 -44.95 6.33
N LEU A 118 19.89 -44.89 5.32
CA LEU A 118 18.71 -45.75 5.28
C LEU A 118 19.16 -47.19 5.01
N PRO A 119 19.16 -48.09 6.01
CA PRO A 119 19.65 -49.43 5.82
C PRO A 119 18.55 -50.25 5.11
N ALA A 120 18.87 -51.41 4.53
CA ALA A 120 17.94 -52.19 3.71
C ALA A 120 16.57 -52.52 4.37
N TRP A 121 16.44 -52.34 5.69
CA TRP A 121 15.18 -52.46 6.43
C TRP A 121 14.21 -51.27 6.25
N ALA A 122 14.64 -50.17 5.64
CA ALA A 122 13.83 -48.98 5.40
C ALA A 122 13.19 -48.92 4.00
N GLN A 123 13.64 -49.74 3.04
CA GLN A 123 12.93 -49.98 1.77
C GLN A 123 11.44 -50.36 1.96
N PRO A 124 11.05 -51.25 2.90
CA PRO A 124 9.65 -51.56 3.20
C PRO A 124 8.84 -50.37 3.73
N TRP A 125 9.50 -49.40 4.38
CA TRP A 125 8.85 -48.19 4.90
C TRP A 125 8.52 -47.19 3.79
N LEU A 126 9.31 -47.16 2.71
CA LEU A 126 9.01 -46.40 1.49
C LEU A 126 7.72 -46.92 0.80
N VAL A 127 7.50 -48.24 0.83
CA VAL A 127 6.26 -48.89 0.35
C VAL A 127 5.07 -48.65 1.30
N LYS A 128 5.33 -48.34 2.57
CA LYS A 128 4.30 -47.88 3.53
C LYS A 128 3.97 -46.40 3.45
N LEU A 129 4.82 -45.58 2.81
CA LEU A 129 4.58 -44.16 2.53
C LEU A 129 3.84 -43.93 1.20
N THR A 130 3.73 -44.96 0.36
CA THR A 130 2.91 -44.94 -0.86
C THR A 130 1.45 -44.48 -0.65
N PRO A 131 0.75 -44.87 0.44
CA PRO A 131 -0.59 -44.36 0.78
C PRO A 131 -0.58 -42.95 1.40
N PHE A 132 0.57 -42.48 1.92
CA PHE A 132 0.74 -41.13 2.45
C PHE A 132 1.13 -40.11 1.37
N LYS A 133 1.35 -40.55 0.13
CA LYS A 133 1.57 -39.66 -1.01
C LYS A 133 0.44 -38.66 -1.18
N ASP A 134 -0.80 -39.08 -0.95
CA ASP A 134 -1.96 -38.19 -1.05
C ASP A 134 -1.95 -37.13 0.07
N GLN A 135 -1.60 -37.49 1.31
CA GLN A 135 -1.44 -36.51 2.40
C GLN A 135 -0.23 -35.59 2.22
N ILE A 136 0.87 -36.08 1.63
CA ILE A 136 2.04 -35.26 1.32
C ILE A 136 1.70 -34.32 0.16
N LEU A 137 0.98 -34.78 -0.87
CA LEU A 137 0.48 -33.95 -1.98
C LEU A 137 -0.52 -32.91 -1.49
N GLU A 138 -1.41 -33.27 -0.56
CA GLU A 138 -2.36 -32.35 0.07
C GLU A 138 -1.63 -31.29 0.90
N LYS A 139 -0.70 -31.70 1.78
CA LYS A 139 0.14 -30.76 2.55
C LYS A 139 1.05 -29.90 1.65
N THR A 140 1.54 -30.45 0.55
CA THR A 140 2.32 -29.69 -0.44
C THR A 140 1.42 -28.68 -1.16
N GLY A 141 0.20 -29.08 -1.52
CA GLY A 141 -0.82 -28.19 -2.07
C GLY A 141 -1.23 -27.07 -1.09
N GLU A 142 -1.35 -27.39 0.20
CA GLU A 142 -1.57 -26.39 1.26
C GLU A 142 -0.39 -25.43 1.39
N ILE A 143 0.86 -25.92 1.38
CA ILE A 143 2.06 -25.06 1.44
C ILE A 143 2.17 -24.17 0.20
N THR A 144 1.96 -24.73 -0.99
CA THR A 144 1.93 -23.97 -2.25
C THR A 144 0.79 -22.96 -2.26
N GLY A 145 -0.38 -23.33 -1.76
CA GLY A 145 -1.54 -22.44 -1.61
C GLY A 145 -1.29 -21.32 -0.59
N MET A 146 -0.66 -21.62 0.55
CA MET A 146 -0.27 -20.64 1.56
C MET A 146 0.78 -19.66 1.03
N ALA A 147 1.82 -20.17 0.36
CA ALA A 147 2.83 -19.33 -0.29
C ALA A 147 2.19 -18.44 -1.36
N GLY A 148 1.37 -19.01 -2.25
CA GLY A 148 0.65 -18.26 -3.29
C GLY A 148 -0.27 -17.19 -2.70
N ASN A 149 -1.02 -17.51 -1.64
CA ASN A 149 -1.89 -16.56 -0.95
C ASN A 149 -1.10 -15.46 -0.24
N PHE A 150 0.05 -15.79 0.36
CA PHE A 150 0.95 -14.80 0.96
C PHE A 150 1.50 -13.85 -0.10
N PHE A 151 1.99 -14.36 -1.25
CA PHE A 151 2.45 -13.53 -2.36
C PHE A 151 1.34 -12.65 -2.91
N PHE A 152 0.15 -13.21 -3.16
CA PHE A 152 -0.99 -12.46 -3.67
C PHE A 152 -1.45 -11.37 -2.68
N LYS A 153 -1.56 -11.69 -1.39
CA LYS A 153 -1.92 -10.73 -0.34
C LYS A 153 -0.87 -9.65 -0.18
N SER A 154 0.41 -10.01 -0.18
CA SER A 154 1.52 -9.06 -0.05
C SER A 154 1.59 -8.13 -1.24
N LEU A 155 1.45 -8.65 -2.47
CA LEU A 155 1.41 -7.86 -3.68
C LEU A 155 0.18 -6.94 -3.68
N SER A 156 -1.00 -7.49 -3.40
CA SER A 156 -2.24 -6.70 -3.34
C SER A 156 -2.21 -5.62 -2.24
N ALA A 157 -1.62 -5.92 -1.09
CA ALA A 157 -1.46 -4.96 0.00
C ALA A 157 -0.45 -3.87 -0.37
N THR A 158 0.68 -4.24 -0.98
CA THR A 158 1.70 -3.30 -1.45
C THR A 158 1.17 -2.41 -2.57
N THR A 159 0.44 -2.97 -3.54
CA THR A 159 -0.21 -2.21 -4.62
C THR A 159 -1.25 -1.26 -4.06
N ARG A 160 -2.16 -1.72 -3.19
CA ARG A 160 -3.17 -0.85 -2.56
C ARG A 160 -2.53 0.23 -1.69
N GLY A 161 -1.51 -0.12 -0.91
CA GLY A 161 -0.75 0.81 -0.07
C GLY A 161 -0.05 1.88 -0.90
N THR A 162 0.60 1.48 -2.00
CA THR A 162 1.26 2.38 -2.95
C THR A 162 0.26 3.33 -3.60
N VAL A 163 -0.85 2.81 -4.16
CA VAL A 163 -1.90 3.65 -4.77
C VAL A 163 -2.49 4.62 -3.75
N GLY A 164 -2.80 4.15 -2.54
CA GLY A 164 -3.29 4.98 -1.45
C GLY A 164 -2.31 6.07 -1.06
N PHE A 165 -1.03 5.73 -0.88
CA PHE A 165 0.04 6.67 -0.58
C PHE A 165 0.18 7.75 -1.65
N PHE A 166 0.25 7.37 -2.94
CA PHE A 166 0.34 8.33 -4.04
C PHE A 166 -0.89 9.22 -4.14
N LEU A 167 -2.08 8.69 -3.88
CA LEU A 167 -3.30 9.47 -3.86
C LEU A 167 -3.29 10.47 -2.69
N HIS A 168 -2.90 10.05 -1.48
CA HIS A 168 -2.72 10.96 -0.35
C HIS A 168 -1.65 12.03 -0.63
N LEU A 169 -0.52 11.65 -1.22
CA LEU A 169 0.55 12.57 -1.64
C LEU A 169 0.01 13.58 -2.66
N PHE A 170 -0.73 13.13 -3.67
CA PHE A 170 -1.31 13.98 -4.69
C PHE A 170 -2.32 14.97 -4.09
N VAL A 171 -3.24 14.50 -3.25
CA VAL A 171 -4.22 15.35 -2.56
C VAL A 171 -3.52 16.36 -1.67
N MET A 172 -2.48 15.95 -0.92
CA MET A 172 -1.69 16.84 -0.08
C MET A 172 -1.00 17.92 -0.90
N LEU A 173 -0.33 17.55 -1.99
CA LEU A 173 0.36 18.49 -2.88
C LEU A 173 -0.61 19.45 -3.57
N TYR A 174 -1.74 18.94 -4.06
CA TYR A 174 -2.79 19.74 -4.67
C TYR A 174 -3.40 20.73 -3.68
N ALA A 175 -3.60 20.34 -2.42
CA ALA A 175 -4.10 21.26 -1.40
C ALA A 175 -3.07 22.30 -0.96
N MET A 176 -1.77 22.03 -1.18
CA MET A 176 -0.69 22.92 -0.76
C MET A 176 -0.46 24.11 -1.69
N PHE A 177 -0.84 24.01 -2.97
CA PHE A 177 -0.52 24.97 -4.04
C PHE A 177 -1.76 25.36 -4.86
#